data_AF-A0A6V7JYD4-F1
#
_entry.id   AF-A0A6V7JYD4-F1
#
_cell.length_a   1.000
_cell.length_b   1.000
_cell.length_c   1.000
_cell.angle_alpha   90.00
_cell.angle_beta   90.00
_cell.angle_gamma   90.00
#
_symmetry.space_group_name_H-M   'P 1'
#
loop_
_entity.id
_entity.type
_entity.pdbx_description
1 polymer ?
#
loop_
_entity_poly.entity_id
_entity_poly.type
_entity_poly.pdbx_seq_one_letter_code
_entity_poly.pdbx_strand_id
1 'polypeptide(L)'
;QAHSSVERAGLLGGVKFRLVDVDSKYKMRGDALAELIRQDRENGLIPFYAVATLGTTCSCAFDRLDEIGPVCNKEDVWLHVDAAYA
;
A
#
# COMPACT_ATOMS: atom_id res chain seq x y z
N GLN A 1 -4.28 -1.61 7.06
CA GLN A 1 -4.74 -0.68 8.11
C GLN A 1 -4.77 0.78 7.60
N ALA A 2 -4.89 1.00 6.28
CA ALA A 2 -4.97 2.33 5.74
C ALA A 2 -6.24 3.04 6.22
N HIS A 3 -6.17 4.35 6.40
CA HIS A 3 -7.33 5.15 6.76
C HIS A 3 -8.38 5.14 5.63
N SER A 4 -9.66 5.32 5.98
CA SER A 4 -10.80 5.35 5.05
C SER A 4 -10.67 6.40 3.92
N SER A 5 -9.80 7.40 4.08
CA SER A 5 -9.47 8.39 3.05
C SER A 5 -8.90 7.75 1.79
N VAL A 6 -8.12 6.66 1.91
CA VAL A 6 -7.47 6.02 0.75
C VAL A 6 -8.49 5.32 -0.13
N GLU A 7 -9.46 4.63 0.47
CA GLU A 7 -10.58 4.02 -0.27
C GLU A 7 -11.41 5.08 -1.00
N ARG A 8 -11.71 6.20 -0.32
CA ARG A 8 -12.40 7.34 -0.95
C ARG A 8 -11.62 7.95 -2.11
N ALA A 9 -10.30 8.06 -1.99
CA ALA A 9 -9.44 8.54 -3.07
C ALA A 9 -9.52 7.62 -4.30
N GLY A 10 -9.52 6.29 -4.08
CA GLY A 10 -9.72 5.32 -5.15
C GLY A 10 -11.08 5.47 -5.85
N LEU A 11 -12.14 5.62 -5.07
CA LEU A 11 -13.50 5.83 -5.58
C LEU A 11 -13.62 7.12 -6.41
N LEU A 12 -13.11 8.23 -5.88
CA LEU A 12 -13.15 9.53 -6.57
C LEU A 12 -12.25 9.57 -7.80
N GLY A 13 -11.13 8.85 -7.78
CA GLY A 13 -10.23 8.71 -8.93
C GLY A 13 -10.74 7.77 -10.01
N GLY A 14 -11.81 7.01 -9.75
CA GLY A 14 -12.31 5.99 -10.69
C GLY A 14 -11.33 4.84 -10.92
N VAL A 15 -10.47 4.56 -9.93
CA VAL A 15 -9.42 3.55 -10.01
C VAL A 15 -9.74 2.34 -9.13
N LYS A 16 -9.24 1.17 -9.53
CA LYS A 16 -9.39 -0.03 -8.70
C LYS A 16 -8.53 0.11 -7.45
N PHE A 17 -9.11 -0.24 -6.32
CA PHE A 17 -8.45 -0.23 -5.02
C PHE A 17 -8.33 -1.66 -4.49
N ARG A 18 -7.17 -2.02 -3.94
CA ARG A 18 -6.94 -3.30 -3.26
C ARG A 18 -6.29 -3.05 -1.90
N LEU A 19 -6.70 -3.83 -0.91
CA LEU A 19 -6.03 -3.88 0.38
C LEU A 19 -4.90 -4.92 0.31
N VAL A 20 -3.74 -4.54 0.82
CA VAL A 20 -2.62 -5.46 1.04
C VAL A 20 -2.76 -6.05 2.44
N ASP A 21 -2.57 -7.36 2.56
CA ASP A 21 -2.56 -8.04 3.85
C ASP A 21 -1.42 -7.53 4.73
N VAL A 22 -1.67 -7.50 6.04
CA VAL A 22 -0.70 -7.07 7.05
C VAL A 22 -0.22 -8.25 7.86
N ASP A 23 0.99 -8.13 8.42
CA ASP A 23 1.53 -9.13 9.33
C ASP A 23 0.83 -9.15 10.71
N SER A 24 1.26 -10.05 11.59
CA SER A 24 0.73 -10.15 12.96
C SER A 24 0.95 -8.91 13.83
N LYS A 25 1.80 -7.96 13.38
CA LYS A 25 2.03 -6.66 14.01
C LYS A 25 1.30 -5.52 13.28
N TYR A 26 0.37 -5.86 12.39
CA TYR A 26 -0.43 -4.94 11.60
C TYR A 26 0.39 -4.06 10.64
N LYS A 27 1.56 -4.54 10.22
CA LYS A 27 2.44 -3.83 9.29
C LYS A 27 2.31 -4.42 7.89
N MET A 28 2.21 -3.56 6.88
CA MET A 28 2.42 -3.96 5.51
C MET A 28 3.88 -4.35 5.29
N ARG A 29 4.08 -5.45 4.57
CA ARG A 29 5.39 -6.01 4.24
C ARG A 29 5.63 -5.93 2.74
N GLY A 30 6.89 -5.84 2.34
CA GLY A 30 7.26 -5.69 0.93
C GLY A 30 6.92 -6.92 0.08
N ASP A 31 7.01 -8.11 0.65
CA ASP A 31 6.69 -9.38 -0.02
C ASP A 31 5.19 -9.49 -0.36
N ALA A 32 4.31 -9.14 0.59
CA ALA A 32 2.87 -9.11 0.37
C ALA A 32 2.48 -8.10 -0.72
N LEU A 33 3.11 -6.93 -0.74
CA LEU A 33 2.91 -5.92 -1.79
C LEU A 33 3.41 -6.41 -3.15
N ALA A 34 4.61 -6.99 -3.20
CA ALA A 34 5.20 -7.49 -4.45
C ALA A 34 4.36 -8.61 -5.07
N GLU A 35 3.85 -9.53 -4.25
CA GLU A 35 2.99 -10.60 -4.71
C GLU A 35 1.67 -10.07 -5.27
N LEU A 36 1.07 -9.06 -4.63
CA LEU A 36 -0.16 -8.44 -5.11
C LEU A 36 0.03 -7.73 -6.45
N ILE A 37 1.13 -6.98 -6.59
CA ILE A 37 1.51 -6.31 -7.85
C ILE A 37 1.69 -7.35 -8.96
N ARG A 38 2.36 -8.48 -8.67
CA ARG A 38 2.56 -9.56 -9.63
C ARG A 38 1.24 -10.15 -10.11
N GLN A 39 0.34 -10.47 -9.18
CA GLN A 39 -1.00 -10.98 -9.51
C GLN A 39 -1.81 -9.99 -10.33
N ASP A 40 -1.76 -8.70 -10.01
CA ASP A 40 -2.47 -7.67 -10.77
C ASP A 40 -1.92 -7.56 -12.21
N ARG A 41 -0.60 -7.61 -12.39
CA ARG A 41 0.01 -7.64 -13.72
C ARG A 41 -0.37 -8.90 -14.51
N GLU A 42 -0.38 -10.07 -13.87
CA GLU A 42 -0.81 -11.33 -14.49
C GLU A 42 -2.28 -11.29 -14.94
N ASN A 43 -3.12 -10.54 -14.21
CA ASN A 43 -4.52 -10.28 -14.57
C ASN A 43 -4.71 -9.15 -15.61
N GLY A 44 -3.61 -8.62 -16.17
CA GLY A 44 -3.64 -7.56 -17.18
C GLY A 44 -3.95 -6.17 -16.61
N LEU A 45 -3.82 -5.97 -15.30
CA LEU A 45 -3.96 -4.67 -14.64
C LEU A 45 -2.61 -3.95 -14.59
N ILE A 46 -2.67 -2.63 -14.35
CA ILE A 46 -1.50 -1.77 -14.26
C ILE A 46 -1.44 -1.21 -12.83
N PRO A 47 -0.62 -1.79 -11.94
CA PRO A 47 -0.33 -1.19 -10.64
C PRO A 47 0.44 0.12 -10.84
N PHE A 48 -0.02 1.20 -10.22
CA PHE A 48 0.56 2.54 -10.43
C PHE A 48 0.69 3.36 -9.15
N TYR A 49 -0.02 3.02 -8.08
CA TYR A 49 -0.02 3.78 -6.84
C TYR A 49 -0.11 2.85 -5.62
N ALA A 50 0.74 3.10 -4.63
CA ALA A 50 0.77 2.43 -3.34
C ALA A 50 0.81 3.46 -2.20
N VAL A 51 0.13 3.16 -1.09
CA VAL A 51 0.14 3.98 0.12
C VAL A 51 0.73 3.16 1.26
N ALA A 52 1.84 3.63 1.82
CA ALA A 52 2.38 3.13 3.09
C ALA A 52 1.95 4.07 4.22
N THR A 53 1.42 3.52 5.31
CA THR A 53 0.99 4.30 6.48
C THR A 53 2.02 4.19 7.60
N LEU A 54 2.49 5.35 8.08
CA LEU A 54 3.34 5.46 9.26
C LEU A 54 2.50 6.07 10.39
N GLY A 55 2.09 5.23 11.35
CA GLY A 55 1.16 5.62 12.40
C GLY A 55 -0.29 5.34 12.02
N THR A 56 -0.64 4.06 11.83
CA THR A 56 -2.02 3.65 11.52
C THR A 56 -3.01 4.11 12.58
N THR A 57 -4.22 4.49 12.17
CA THR A 57 -5.23 5.07 13.08
C THR A 57 -5.60 4.16 14.25
N CYS A 58 -5.64 2.83 14.03
CA CYS A 58 -6.11 1.88 15.05
C CYS A 58 -5.07 1.54 16.12
N SER A 59 -3.80 1.41 15.75
CA SER A 59 -2.77 0.85 16.62
C SER A 59 -1.42 1.58 16.56
N CYS A 60 -1.34 2.69 15.83
CA CYS A 60 -0.09 3.40 15.54
C CYS A 60 0.99 2.44 15.01
N ALA A 61 0.58 1.51 14.14
CA ALA A 61 1.51 0.62 13.46
C ALA A 61 2.25 1.38 12.35
N PHE A 62 3.45 0.92 12.02
CA PHE A 62 4.31 1.50 11.00
C PHE A 62 4.60 0.45 9.94
N ASP A 63 4.18 0.73 8.72
CA ASP A 63 4.50 -0.10 7.56
C ASP A 63 6.01 -0.13 7.32
N ARG A 64 6.50 -1.24 6.75
CA ARG A 64 7.94 -1.47 6.53
C ARG A 64 8.41 -0.75 5.28
N LEU A 65 8.60 0.57 5.40
CA LEU A 65 9.00 1.44 4.30
C LEU A 65 10.33 1.00 3.64
N ASP A 66 11.24 0.43 4.43
CA ASP A 66 12.51 -0.14 3.97
C ASP A 66 12.33 -1.37 3.06
N GLU A 67 11.19 -2.05 3.16
CA GLU A 67 10.83 -3.17 2.29
C GLU A 67 9.93 -2.70 1.12
N ILE A 68 8.99 -1.79 1.39
CA ILE A 68 8.01 -1.29 0.41
C ILE A 68 8.67 -0.38 -0.64
N GLY A 69 9.56 0.52 -0.22
CA GLY A 69 10.24 1.46 -1.12
C GLY A 69 10.97 0.77 -2.28
N PRO A 70 11.85 -0.21 -2.01
CA PRO A 70 12.52 -0.98 -3.06
C PRO A 70 11.56 -1.70 -4.02
N VAL A 71 10.44 -2.23 -3.52
CA VAL A 71 9.41 -2.88 -4.36
C VAL A 71 8.76 -1.87 -5.28
N CYS A 72 8.29 -0.73 -4.76
CA CYS A 72 7.69 0.33 -5.56
C CYS A 72 8.65 0.87 -6.63
N ASN A 73 9.92 1.08 -6.29
CA ASN A 73 10.94 1.52 -7.24
C ASN A 73 11.20 0.49 -8.34
N LYS A 74 11.28 -0.80 -7.99
CA LYS A 74 11.49 -1.88 -8.97
C LYS A 74 10.31 -2.02 -9.92
N GLU A 75 9.11 -1.83 -9.41
CA GLU A 75 7.86 -2.03 -10.15
C GLU A 75 7.33 -0.75 -10.82
N ASP A 76 8.06 0.37 -10.74
CA ASP A 76 7.65 1.69 -11.25
C ASP A 76 6.26 2.13 -10.74
N VAL A 77 6.03 1.93 -9.44
CA VAL A 77 4.80 2.29 -8.74
C VAL A 77 5.03 3.53 -7.89
N TRP A 78 4.15 4.52 -7.99
CA TRP A 78 4.21 5.70 -7.15
C TRP A 78 3.96 5.32 -5.69
N LEU A 79 4.91 5.60 -4.80
CA LEU A 79 4.76 5.40 -3.37
C LEU A 79 4.39 6.72 -2.67
N HIS A 80 3.21 6.75 -2.07
CA HIS A 80 2.81 7.79 -1.14
C HIS A 80 2.96 7.31 0.30
N VAL A 81 3.47 8.18 1.17
CA VAL A 81 3.59 7.92 2.61
C VAL A 81 2.57 8.78 3.35
N ASP A 82 1.64 8.15 4.03
CA ASP A 82 0.69 8.79 4.93
C ASP A 82 1.23 8.73 6.36
N ALA A 83 1.68 9.88 6.87
CA ALA A 83 2.15 10.07 8.24
C ALA A 83 1.34 11.19 8.92
N ALA A 84 0.01 11.17 8.76
CA ALA A 84 -0.84 12.26 9.24
C ALA A 84 -0.77 12.50 10.76
N TYR A 85 -0.51 11.46 11.55
CA TYR A 85 -0.41 11.57 13.01
C TYR A 85 1.04 11.58 13.53
N ALA A 86 1.90 10.70 12.99
CA ALA A 86 3.22 10.39 13.54
C ALA A 86 4.36 11.28 12.97
#